data_AF-A0A7S1KPS9-F1
#
_entry.id   AF-A0A7S1KPS9-F1
#
_cell.length_a   1.000
_cell.length_b   1.000
_cell.length_c   1.000
_cell.angle_alpha   90.00
_cell.angle_beta   90.00
_cell.angle_gamma   90.00
#
_symmetry.space_group_name_H-M   'P 1'
#
loop_
_entity.id
_entity.type
_entity.pdbx_description
1 polymer ?
#
loop_
_entity_poly.entity_id
_entity_poly.type
_entity_poly.pdbx_seq_one_letter_code
_entity_poly.pdbx_strand_id
1 'polypeptide(L)'
;DKLRAQGFRSNKLHSFLVQPVQRIPRIRLLLNDILRRTHKDHPEHEKIQMALSCISDLATYCNSRKEEKVSQKMLSSLEKRLKLKNFADIEDRKFLKECDVKIDSKTYTMYLFSDTIILNLKGDRRKMQIPLNDSLITFCASPHNGKVIRVEMKRSEFEILTPSTLLRNNWLAAIQKQQQQFNKSKEEEERKLHEGWLRKQGGEVRTMKRRFHVLTNQRMKYFDKPNGKLKGSYSLIGAKVGEWTKKPHGFFIETEDRSFCCQATSEDSRKLWMDKILEIGNVTLSSSPLQQ
;
A
#
# COMPACT_ATOMS: atom_id res chain seq x y z
N ASP A 1 -3.14 -23.52 50.27
CA ASP A 1 -4.40 -24.12 49.76
C ASP A 1 -5.73 -23.56 50.32
N LYS A 2 -5.80 -22.35 50.90
CA LYS A 2 -7.08 -21.76 51.38
C LYS A 2 -7.98 -21.19 50.26
N LEU A 3 -7.42 -20.82 49.10
CA LEU A 3 -8.15 -20.19 47.98
C LEU A 3 -8.97 -21.18 47.13
N ARG A 4 -8.52 -22.44 47.00
CA ARG A 4 -9.27 -23.48 46.26
C ARG A 4 -10.55 -23.92 46.98
N ALA A 5 -10.57 -23.87 48.32
CA ALA A 5 -11.73 -24.21 49.13
C ALA A 5 -12.88 -23.19 49.02
N GLN A 6 -12.60 -21.96 48.58
CA GLN A 6 -13.59 -20.90 48.32
C GLN A 6 -14.06 -20.86 46.85
N GLY A 7 -13.81 -21.93 46.07
CA GLY A 7 -14.24 -22.02 44.67
C GLY A 7 -13.36 -21.27 43.65
N PHE A 8 -12.28 -20.62 44.09
CA PHE A 8 -11.36 -19.96 43.16
C PHE A 8 -10.46 -20.99 42.46
N ARG A 9 -10.73 -21.20 41.17
CA ARG A 9 -9.86 -21.99 40.29
C ARG A 9 -8.52 -21.26 40.16
N SER A 10 -7.44 -21.86 40.68
CA SER A 10 -6.05 -21.46 40.41
C SER A 10 -5.74 -21.74 38.94
N ASN A 11 -6.25 -20.88 38.09
CA ASN A 11 -5.98 -20.84 36.67
C ASN A 11 -4.79 -19.89 36.51
N LYS A 12 -3.62 -20.42 36.13
CA LYS A 12 -2.41 -19.62 35.86
C LYS A 12 -2.79 -18.43 34.97
N LEU A 13 -2.31 -17.22 35.25
CA LEU A 13 -2.60 -15.98 34.51
C LEU A 13 -2.59 -16.15 32.97
N HIS A 14 -1.69 -17.00 32.47
CA HIS A 14 -1.60 -17.42 31.07
C HIS A 14 -2.92 -17.95 30.48
N SER A 15 -3.73 -18.68 31.25
CA SER A 15 -5.03 -19.20 30.82
C SER A 15 -6.10 -18.10 30.65
N PHE A 16 -6.04 -17.02 31.44
CA PHE A 16 -6.90 -15.85 31.27
C PHE A 16 -6.48 -15.00 30.06
N LEU A 17 -5.17 -14.94 29.78
CA LEU A 17 -4.62 -14.22 28.62
C LEU A 17 -4.98 -14.88 27.27
N VAL A 18 -5.30 -16.18 27.25
CA VAL A 18 -5.68 -16.93 26.04
C VAL A 18 -7.19 -16.83 25.72
N GLN A 19 -8.04 -16.59 26.73
CA GLN A 19 -9.50 -16.55 26.54
C GLN A 19 -9.99 -15.50 25.51
N PRO A 20 -9.45 -14.26 25.45
CA PRO A 20 -9.88 -13.26 24.47
C PRO A 20 -9.67 -13.69 23.01
N VAL A 21 -8.55 -14.36 22.72
CA VAL A 21 -8.24 -14.89 21.38
C VAL A 21 -9.16 -16.05 20.97
N GLN A 22 -9.59 -16.88 21.93
CA GLN A 22 -10.52 -17.98 21.69
C GLN A 22 -11.99 -17.57 21.65
N ARG A 23 -12.32 -16.37 22.16
CA ARG A 23 -13.70 -15.90 22.28
C ARG A 23 -14.29 -15.52 20.93
N ILE A 24 -13.47 -14.99 20.02
CA ILE A 24 -13.88 -14.57 18.68
C ILE A 24 -14.37 -15.77 17.84
N PRO A 25 -13.62 -16.89 17.71
CA PRO A 25 -14.13 -18.08 17.03
C PRO A 25 -15.40 -18.66 17.68
N ARG A 26 -15.49 -18.64 19.02
CA ARG A 26 -16.66 -19.18 19.75
C ARG A 26 -17.93 -18.38 19.49
N ILE A 27 -17.87 -17.04 19.54
CA ILE A 27 -19.05 -16.22 19.26
C ILE A 27 -19.44 -16.36 17.78
N ARG A 28 -18.47 -16.47 16.86
CA ARG A 28 -18.76 -16.75 15.45
C ARG A 28 -19.53 -18.07 15.24
N LEU A 29 -19.16 -19.14 15.95
CA LEU A 29 -19.89 -20.42 15.90
C LEU A 29 -21.30 -20.28 16.45
N LEU A 30 -21.44 -19.65 17.62
CA LEU A 30 -22.74 -19.43 18.27
C LEU A 30 -23.70 -18.62 17.38
N LEU A 31 -23.24 -17.50 16.80
CA LEU A 31 -24.09 -16.70 15.93
C LEU A 31 -24.44 -17.42 14.63
N ASN A 32 -23.55 -18.26 14.09
CA ASN A 32 -23.87 -19.10 12.93
C ASN A 32 -24.95 -20.14 13.28
N ASP A 33 -24.87 -20.75 14.45
CA ASP A 33 -25.85 -21.73 14.91
C ASP A 33 -27.22 -21.09 15.17
N ILE A 34 -27.25 -19.86 15.68
CA ILE A 34 -28.48 -19.08 15.84
C ILE A 34 -29.03 -18.69 14.46
N LEU A 35 -28.21 -18.17 13.55
CA LEU A 35 -28.64 -17.77 12.21
C LEU A 35 -29.26 -18.96 11.44
N ARG A 36 -28.69 -20.16 11.58
CA ARG A 36 -29.22 -21.40 10.97
C ARG A 36 -30.61 -21.79 11.48
N ARG A 37 -30.99 -21.35 12.68
CA ARG A 37 -32.27 -21.66 13.33
C ARG A 37 -33.29 -20.52 13.22
N THR A 38 -32.88 -19.35 12.74
CA THR A 38 -33.74 -18.18 12.57
C THR A 38 -34.25 -18.07 11.13
N HIS A 39 -35.57 -18.04 10.94
CA HIS A 39 -36.20 -17.88 9.61
C HIS A 39 -35.81 -16.52 8.97
N LYS A 40 -35.77 -16.47 7.63
CA LYS A 40 -35.29 -15.28 6.88
C LYS A 40 -36.15 -14.03 7.08
N ASP A 41 -37.44 -14.21 7.35
CA ASP A 41 -38.40 -13.12 7.56
C ASP A 41 -38.41 -12.58 9.00
N HIS A 42 -37.56 -13.12 9.89
CA HIS A 42 -37.50 -12.67 11.27
C HIS A 42 -36.68 -11.35 11.36
N PRO A 43 -37.16 -10.32 12.08
CA PRO A 43 -36.47 -9.03 12.22
C PRO A 43 -35.08 -9.12 12.88
N GLU A 44 -34.76 -10.23 13.55
CA GLU A 44 -33.41 -10.48 14.10
C GLU A 44 -32.46 -11.17 13.12
N HIS A 45 -32.95 -11.73 12.00
CA HIS A 45 -32.11 -12.41 11.01
C HIS A 45 -31.06 -11.45 10.45
N GLU A 46 -31.48 -10.25 10.05
CA GLU A 46 -30.59 -9.19 9.57
C GLU A 46 -29.60 -8.74 10.65
N LYS A 47 -30.06 -8.56 11.89
CA LYS A 47 -29.21 -8.15 13.03
C LYS A 47 -28.13 -9.20 13.33
N ILE A 48 -28.48 -10.49 13.28
CA ILE A 48 -27.53 -11.61 13.49
C ILE A 48 -26.53 -11.68 12.33
N GLN A 49 -26.98 -11.44 11.09
CA GLN A 49 -26.10 -11.41 9.92
C GLN A 49 -25.09 -10.25 9.99
N MET A 50 -25.53 -9.06 10.42
CA MET A 50 -24.64 -7.92 10.69
C MET A 50 -23.65 -8.23 11.82
N ALA A 51 -24.11 -8.83 12.92
CA ALA A 51 -23.24 -9.23 14.03
C ALA A 51 -22.20 -10.28 13.61
N LEU A 52 -22.58 -11.22 12.74
CA LEU A 52 -21.66 -12.19 12.14
C LEU A 52 -20.61 -11.52 11.26
N SER A 53 -21.00 -10.55 10.43
CA SER A 53 -20.07 -9.75 9.63
C SER A 53 -19.07 -9.03 10.53
N CYS A 54 -19.56 -8.31 11.54
CA CYS A 54 -18.71 -7.57 12.49
C CYS A 54 -17.70 -8.47 13.20
N ILE A 55 -18.12 -9.67 13.63
CA ILE A 55 -17.21 -10.63 14.28
C ILE A 55 -16.21 -11.24 13.28
N SER A 56 -16.62 -11.44 12.03
CA SER A 56 -15.71 -11.88 10.97
C SER A 56 -14.65 -10.82 10.66
N ASP A 57 -15.04 -9.56 10.59
CA ASP A 57 -14.14 -8.43 10.37
C ASP A 57 -13.17 -8.28 11.54
N LEU A 58 -13.66 -8.40 12.77
CA LEU A 58 -12.84 -8.37 13.98
C LEU A 58 -11.88 -9.57 14.05
N ALA A 59 -12.31 -10.77 13.63
CA ALA A 59 -11.44 -11.93 13.52
C ALA A 59 -10.30 -11.70 12.51
N THR A 60 -10.64 -11.13 11.36
CA THR A 60 -9.69 -10.77 10.31
C THR A 60 -8.70 -9.74 10.82
N TYR A 61 -9.18 -8.66 11.46
CA TYR A 61 -8.36 -7.63 12.09
C TYR A 61 -7.37 -8.22 13.11
N CYS A 62 -7.84 -9.08 14.02
CA CYS A 62 -6.98 -9.72 15.01
C CYS A 62 -5.91 -10.62 14.36
N ASN A 63 -6.28 -11.36 13.30
CA ASN A 63 -5.34 -12.20 12.57
C ASN A 63 -4.27 -11.35 11.87
N SER A 64 -4.66 -10.28 11.17
CA SER A 64 -3.74 -9.36 10.50
C SER A 64 -2.79 -8.68 11.49
N ARG A 65 -3.28 -8.24 12.66
CA ARG A 65 -2.44 -7.66 13.73
C ARG A 65 -1.43 -8.66 14.30
N LYS A 66 -1.81 -9.95 14.39
CA LYS A 66 -0.90 -11.01 14.84
C LYS A 66 0.18 -11.26 13.79
N GLU A 67 -0.20 -11.37 12.52
CA GLU A 67 0.73 -11.52 11.39
C GLU A 67 1.70 -10.34 11.28
N GLU A 68 1.22 -9.12 11.48
CA GLU A 68 2.03 -7.90 11.51
C GLU A 68 3.10 -7.95 12.61
N LYS A 69 2.72 -8.30 13.85
CA LYS A 69 3.69 -8.44 14.95
C LYS A 69 4.73 -9.53 14.70
N VAL A 70 4.34 -10.65 14.10
CA VAL A 70 5.29 -11.72 13.74
C VAL A 70 6.23 -11.24 12.63
N SER A 71 5.69 -10.59 11.61
CA SER A 71 6.45 -10.03 10.48
C SER A 71 7.44 -8.98 10.95
N GLN A 72 7.02 -8.05 11.82
CA GLN A 72 7.88 -7.04 12.43
C GLN A 72 9.01 -7.68 13.25
N LYS A 73 8.71 -8.68 14.08
CA LYS A 73 9.75 -9.43 14.82
C LYS A 73 10.76 -10.09 13.89
N MET A 74 10.29 -10.68 12.79
CA MET A 74 11.16 -11.28 11.77
C MET A 74 12.05 -10.20 11.14
N LEU A 75 11.49 -9.06 10.74
CA LEU A 75 12.24 -7.94 10.16
C LEU A 75 13.28 -7.38 11.13
N SER A 76 12.95 -7.16 12.40
CA SER A 76 13.92 -6.69 13.40
C SER A 76 15.04 -7.71 13.66
N SER A 77 14.75 -9.02 13.57
CA SER A 77 15.79 -10.04 13.70
C SER A 77 16.71 -10.07 12.45
N LEU A 78 16.14 -9.91 11.26
CA LEU A 78 16.87 -9.78 10.01
C LEU A 78 17.72 -8.51 9.96
N GLU A 79 17.22 -7.38 10.45
CA GLU A 79 17.95 -6.12 10.53
C GLU A 79 19.21 -6.26 11.38
N LYS A 80 19.08 -6.86 12.58
CA LYS A 80 20.23 -7.17 13.45
C LYS A 80 21.22 -8.12 12.78
N ARG A 81 20.74 -9.18 12.13
CA ARG A 81 21.57 -10.18 11.44
C ARG A 81 22.32 -9.60 10.24
N LEU A 82 21.66 -8.72 9.48
CA LEU A 82 22.21 -8.10 8.27
C LEU A 82 22.97 -6.81 8.56
N LYS A 83 22.91 -6.28 9.80
CA LYS A 83 23.51 -5.01 10.23
C LYS A 83 23.07 -3.83 9.36
N LEU A 84 21.81 -3.85 8.96
CA LEU A 84 21.18 -2.75 8.21
C LEU A 84 20.63 -1.73 9.22
N LYS A 85 20.62 -0.45 8.85
CA LYS A 85 20.02 0.62 9.67
C LYS A 85 18.68 1.03 9.08
N ASN A 86 17.70 1.29 9.93
CA ASN A 86 16.35 1.76 9.58
C ASN A 86 15.66 0.85 8.55
N PHE A 87 15.98 -0.45 8.59
CA PHE A 87 15.52 -1.39 7.56
C PHE A 87 14.14 -1.93 7.90
N ALA A 88 13.84 -2.08 9.19
CA ALA A 88 12.54 -2.51 9.68
C ALA A 88 11.52 -1.37 9.82
N ASP A 89 11.96 -0.11 9.75
CA ASP A 89 11.11 1.08 9.95
C ASP A 89 10.30 1.49 8.71
N ILE A 90 10.49 0.79 7.59
CA ILE A 90 9.74 1.05 6.35
C ILE A 90 8.36 0.39 6.46
N GLU A 91 7.31 1.21 6.54
CA GLU A 91 5.92 0.81 6.89
C GLU A 91 5.37 -0.34 6.02
N ASP A 92 5.72 -0.40 4.74
CA ASP A 92 5.20 -1.41 3.80
C ASP A 92 6.16 -2.58 3.52
N ARG A 93 7.31 -2.64 4.19
CA ARG A 93 8.27 -3.72 3.96
C ARG A 93 7.79 -5.00 4.63
N LYS A 94 7.74 -6.09 3.86
CA LYS A 94 7.40 -7.43 4.34
C LYS A 94 8.46 -8.42 3.91
N PHE A 95 8.94 -9.24 4.84
CA PHE A 95 9.82 -10.36 4.50
C PHE A 95 9.00 -11.47 3.86
N LEU A 96 9.45 -11.98 2.70
CA LEU A 96 8.75 -13.01 1.96
C LEU A 96 9.46 -14.36 2.05
N LYS A 97 10.75 -14.42 1.65
CA LYS A 97 11.50 -15.69 1.55
C LYS A 97 13.01 -15.47 1.71
N GLU A 98 13.72 -16.51 2.14
CA GLU A 98 15.19 -16.58 2.10
C GLU A 98 15.67 -17.90 1.49
N CYS A 99 16.82 -17.89 0.81
CA CYS A 99 17.49 -19.11 0.36
C CYS A 99 18.98 -18.89 0.11
N ASP A 100 19.77 -19.96 0.12
CA ASP A 100 21.16 -19.91 -0.32
C ASP A 100 21.26 -20.10 -1.85
N VAL A 101 22.07 -19.25 -2.47
CA VAL A 101 22.36 -19.24 -3.91
C VAL A 101 23.84 -19.07 -4.16
N LYS A 102 24.28 -19.34 -5.39
CA LYS A 102 25.65 -19.07 -5.83
C LYS A 102 25.65 -18.01 -6.92
N ILE A 103 26.59 -17.09 -6.84
CA ILE A 103 26.90 -16.13 -7.90
C ILE A 103 28.39 -16.30 -8.17
N ASP A 104 28.72 -16.60 -9.42
CA ASP A 104 30.03 -17.10 -9.83
C ASP A 104 30.42 -18.33 -8.97
N SER A 105 31.44 -18.19 -8.12
CA SER A 105 31.94 -19.23 -7.21
C SER A 105 31.61 -18.96 -5.73
N LYS A 106 30.89 -17.87 -5.43
CA LYS A 106 30.64 -17.40 -4.07
C LYS A 106 29.23 -17.76 -3.62
N THR A 107 29.08 -18.10 -2.34
CA THR A 107 27.78 -18.44 -1.75
C THR A 107 27.15 -17.21 -1.12
N TYR A 108 25.95 -16.87 -1.57
CA TYR A 108 25.13 -15.78 -1.05
C TYR A 108 23.88 -16.35 -0.38
N THR A 109 23.41 -15.67 0.66
CA THR A 109 22.04 -15.84 1.13
C THR A 109 21.20 -14.72 0.51
N MET A 110 20.20 -15.11 -0.28
CA MET A 110 19.25 -14.24 -0.95
C MET A 110 18.00 -14.08 -0.11
N TYR A 111 17.56 -12.84 0.10
CA TYR A 111 16.37 -12.47 0.85
C TYR A 111 15.41 -11.71 -0.08
N LEU A 112 14.17 -12.14 -0.17
CA LEU A 112 13.10 -11.45 -0.87
C LEU A 112 12.25 -10.68 0.13
N PHE A 113 12.12 -9.38 -0.10
CA PHE A 113 11.15 -8.51 0.57
C PHE A 113 10.07 -8.07 -0.42
N SER A 114 9.02 -7.43 0.08
CA SER A 114 7.96 -6.86 -0.75
C SER A 114 8.50 -5.84 -1.75
N ASP A 115 9.52 -5.07 -1.38
CA ASP A 115 10.06 -3.93 -2.14
C ASP A 115 11.47 -4.14 -2.71
N THR A 116 12.25 -5.08 -2.17
CA THR A 116 13.66 -5.25 -2.52
C THR A 116 14.14 -6.69 -2.38
N ILE A 117 15.19 -7.05 -3.11
CA ILE A 117 15.97 -8.27 -2.90
C ILE A 117 17.31 -7.89 -2.28
N ILE A 118 17.72 -8.64 -1.25
CA ILE A 118 19.04 -8.49 -0.63
C ILE A 118 19.85 -9.75 -0.87
N LEU A 119 21.05 -9.57 -1.43
CA LEU A 119 22.06 -10.61 -1.55
C LEU A 119 23.17 -10.37 -0.51
N ASN A 120 23.33 -11.35 0.36
CA ASN A 120 24.31 -11.33 1.43
C ASN A 120 25.41 -12.36 1.16
N LEU A 121 26.62 -11.90 0.83
CA LEU A 121 27.78 -12.79 0.69
C LEU A 121 28.17 -13.37 2.05
N LYS A 122 28.22 -14.70 2.17
CA LYS A 122 28.63 -15.38 3.41
C LYS A 122 30.06 -14.97 3.78
N GLY A 123 30.22 -14.37 4.95
CA GLY A 123 31.51 -13.88 5.46
C GLY A 123 31.84 -12.42 5.13
N ASP A 124 31.07 -11.75 4.29
CA ASP A 124 31.28 -10.32 3.96
C ASP A 124 30.31 -9.43 4.76
N ARG A 125 30.72 -8.18 5.03
CA ARG A 125 29.86 -7.13 5.57
C ARG A 125 29.04 -6.44 4.48
N ARG A 126 29.54 -6.39 3.23
CA ARG A 126 28.81 -5.78 2.11
C ARG A 126 27.57 -6.58 1.76
N LYS A 127 26.53 -5.89 1.30
CA LYS A 127 25.24 -6.43 0.89
C LYS A 127 24.87 -5.77 -0.42
N MET A 128 24.39 -6.55 -1.37
CA MET A 128 23.85 -6.01 -2.61
C MET A 128 22.34 -5.92 -2.46
N GLN A 129 21.77 -4.74 -2.73
CA GLN A 129 20.33 -4.50 -2.69
C GLN A 129 19.83 -4.24 -4.11
N ILE A 130 18.71 -4.86 -4.45
CA ILE A 130 18.11 -4.80 -5.79
C ILE A 130 16.65 -4.38 -5.60
N PRO A 131 16.30 -3.11 -5.87
CA PRO A 131 14.93 -2.63 -5.76
C PRO A 131 14.01 -3.31 -6.77
N LEU A 132 12.83 -3.75 -6.35
CA LEU A 132 11.86 -4.40 -7.24
C LEU A 132 10.96 -3.40 -7.98
N ASN A 133 10.95 -2.15 -7.54
CA ASN A 133 10.20 -1.05 -8.14
C ASN A 133 10.90 -0.40 -9.35
N ASP A 134 12.13 -0.83 -9.68
CA ASP A 134 12.86 -0.33 -10.85
C ASP A 134 12.49 -1.15 -12.09
N SER A 135 11.79 -0.51 -13.04
CA SER A 135 11.40 -1.10 -14.32
C SER A 135 12.58 -1.49 -15.21
N LEU A 136 13.79 -1.03 -14.91
CA LEU A 136 15.02 -1.40 -15.64
C LEU A 136 15.65 -2.69 -15.15
N ILE A 137 15.04 -3.37 -14.18
CA ILE A 137 15.55 -4.61 -13.61
C ILE A 137 14.66 -5.78 -14.04
N THR A 138 15.24 -6.70 -14.80
CA THR A 138 14.56 -7.87 -15.34
C THR A 138 15.12 -9.15 -14.72
N PHE A 139 14.24 -10.05 -14.32
CA PHE A 139 14.59 -11.37 -13.82
C PHE A 139 14.04 -12.43 -14.77
N CYS A 140 14.92 -13.20 -15.38
CA CYS A 140 14.53 -14.26 -16.31
C CYS A 140 15.26 -15.57 -16.04
N ALA A 141 14.66 -16.67 -16.49
CA ALA A 141 15.33 -17.95 -16.49
C ALA A 141 16.44 -17.94 -17.54
N SER A 142 17.62 -18.46 -17.21
CA SER A 142 18.64 -18.72 -18.24
C SER A 142 18.13 -19.78 -19.22
N PRO A 143 18.25 -19.57 -20.55
CA PRO A 143 17.84 -20.54 -21.56
C PRO A 143 18.73 -21.80 -21.55
N HIS A 144 19.96 -21.69 -21.05
CA HIS A 144 20.95 -22.78 -21.08
C HIS A 144 20.96 -23.62 -19.79
N ASN A 145 20.53 -23.06 -18.66
CA ASN A 145 20.54 -23.75 -17.38
C ASN A 145 19.25 -23.48 -16.59
N GLY A 146 18.45 -24.53 -16.41
CA GLY A 146 17.19 -24.48 -15.66
C GLY A 146 17.33 -24.12 -14.18
N LYS A 147 18.54 -23.99 -13.63
CA LYS A 147 18.77 -23.57 -12.24
C LYS A 147 19.17 -22.10 -12.11
N VAL A 148 19.36 -21.39 -13.22
CA VAL A 148 19.91 -20.03 -13.20
C VAL A 148 18.81 -18.99 -13.37
N ILE A 149 18.88 -17.95 -12.53
CA ILE A 149 18.15 -16.69 -12.67
C ILE A 149 19.13 -15.66 -13.22
N ARG A 150 18.89 -15.14 -14.41
CA ARG A 150 19.63 -13.99 -14.96
C ARG A 150 18.98 -12.71 -14.44
N VAL A 151 19.80 -11.83 -13.89
CA VAL A 151 19.40 -10.49 -13.42
C VAL A 151 20.03 -9.48 -14.36
N GLU A 152 19.19 -8.79 -15.12
CA GLU A 152 19.61 -7.74 -16.04
C GLU A 152 19.26 -6.38 -15.44
N MET A 153 20.24 -5.48 -15.37
CA MET A 153 20.10 -4.11 -14.89
C MET A 153 20.60 -3.15 -15.96
N LYS A 154 20.29 -1.84 -15.83
CA LYS A 154 20.64 -0.80 -16.82
C LYS A 154 22.09 -0.82 -17.33
N ARG A 155 23.06 -1.21 -16.49
CA ARG A 155 24.51 -1.13 -16.79
C ARG A 155 25.27 -2.42 -16.48
N SER A 156 24.59 -3.48 -16.10
CA SER A 156 25.23 -4.71 -15.65
C SER A 156 24.25 -5.86 -15.68
N GLU A 157 24.76 -7.06 -15.88
CA GLU A 157 24.01 -8.28 -15.68
C GLU A 157 24.85 -9.28 -14.91
N PHE A 158 24.17 -10.20 -14.22
CA PHE A 158 24.81 -11.34 -13.59
C PHE A 158 23.84 -12.50 -13.44
N GLU A 159 24.38 -13.68 -13.13
CA GLU A 159 23.64 -14.92 -13.02
C GLU A 159 23.63 -15.43 -11.58
N ILE A 160 22.45 -15.81 -11.10
CA ILE A 160 22.23 -16.44 -9.80
C ILE A 160 21.93 -17.91 -10.02
N LEU A 161 22.84 -18.77 -9.62
CA LEU A 161 22.65 -20.22 -9.59
C LEU A 161 21.89 -20.62 -8.33
N THR A 162 20.71 -21.19 -8.54
CA THR A 162 19.90 -21.76 -7.45
C THR A 162 20.20 -23.26 -7.25
N PRO A 163 19.92 -23.83 -6.06
CA PRO A 163 20.07 -25.25 -5.79
C PRO A 163 19.25 -26.17 -6.70
N SER A 164 18.07 -25.72 -7.14
CA SER A 164 17.16 -26.54 -7.95
C SER A 164 16.29 -25.69 -8.89
N THR A 165 15.88 -26.31 -10.00
CA THR A 165 14.97 -25.74 -11.00
C THR A 165 13.62 -25.35 -10.39
N LEU A 166 13.14 -26.14 -9.43
CA LEU A 166 11.93 -25.84 -8.68
C LEU A 166 12.09 -24.56 -7.85
N LEU A 167 13.23 -24.40 -7.16
CA LEU A 167 13.50 -23.20 -6.38
C LEU A 167 13.58 -21.98 -7.30
N ARG A 168 14.31 -22.09 -8.42
CA ARG A 168 14.38 -21.06 -9.47
C ARG A 168 12.99 -20.61 -9.93
N ASN A 169 12.11 -21.54 -10.28
CA ASN A 169 10.73 -21.24 -10.70
C ASN A 169 9.95 -20.51 -9.60
N ASN A 170 10.01 -21.03 -8.37
CA ASN A 170 9.29 -20.46 -7.23
C ASN A 170 9.75 -19.04 -6.89
N TRP A 171 11.05 -18.75 -7.06
CA TRP A 171 11.61 -17.42 -6.84
C TRP A 171 11.25 -16.46 -7.97
N LEU A 172 11.40 -16.86 -9.24
CA LEU A 172 10.97 -16.04 -10.37
C LEU A 172 9.48 -15.66 -10.27
N ALA A 173 8.62 -16.63 -9.97
CA ALA A 173 7.19 -16.36 -9.78
C ALA A 173 6.92 -15.38 -8.61
N ALA A 174 7.66 -15.50 -7.51
CA ALA A 174 7.52 -14.59 -6.37
C ALA A 174 7.99 -13.16 -6.70
N ILE A 175 9.13 -13.03 -7.39
CA ILE A 175 9.69 -11.74 -7.81
C ILE A 175 8.76 -11.05 -8.81
N GLN A 176 8.32 -11.78 -9.85
CA GLN A 176 7.39 -11.26 -10.85
C GLN A 176 6.07 -10.84 -10.23
N LYS A 177 5.56 -11.60 -9.25
CA LYS A 177 4.37 -11.21 -8.50
C LYS A 177 4.55 -9.86 -7.78
N GLN A 178 5.70 -9.63 -7.14
CA GLN A 178 5.96 -8.35 -6.48
C GLN A 178 6.09 -7.21 -7.50
N GLN A 179 6.81 -7.41 -8.60
CA GLN A 179 6.92 -6.40 -9.67
C GLN A 179 5.55 -6.05 -10.28
N GLN A 180 4.69 -7.05 -10.51
CA GLN A 180 3.32 -6.85 -10.98
C GLN A 180 2.48 -6.07 -9.97
N GLN A 181 2.59 -6.37 -8.67
CA GLN A 181 1.88 -5.65 -7.63
C GLN A 181 2.28 -4.16 -7.59
N PHE A 182 3.56 -3.84 -7.75
CA PHE A 182 4.03 -2.45 -7.85
C PHE A 182 3.57 -1.74 -9.12
N ASN A 183 3.63 -2.42 -10.27
CA ASN A 183 3.17 -1.82 -11.51
C ASN A 183 1.67 -1.53 -11.45
N LYS A 184 0.88 -2.48 -10.94
CA LYS A 184 -0.55 -2.30 -10.74
C LYS A 184 -0.85 -1.16 -9.77
N SER A 185 -0.15 -1.09 -8.62
CA SER A 185 -0.37 0.01 -7.68
C SER A 185 -0.05 1.35 -8.33
N LYS A 186 1.11 1.47 -9.00
CA LYS A 186 1.54 2.68 -9.71
C LYS A 186 0.55 3.08 -10.81
N GLU A 187 0.05 2.14 -11.59
CA GLU A 187 -0.99 2.39 -12.61
C GLU A 187 -2.30 2.87 -11.97
N GLU A 188 -2.69 2.33 -10.81
CA GLU A 188 -3.85 2.79 -10.05
C GLU A 188 -3.66 4.22 -9.50
N GLU A 189 -2.45 4.60 -9.05
CA GLU A 189 -2.16 5.97 -8.60
C GLU A 189 -2.15 6.98 -9.76
N GLU A 190 -1.61 6.55 -10.91
CA GLU A 190 -1.49 7.37 -12.12
C GLU A 190 -2.72 7.29 -13.03
N ARG A 191 -3.74 6.51 -12.65
CA ARG A 191 -5.01 6.40 -13.39
C ARG A 191 -5.61 7.78 -13.60
N LYS A 192 -5.62 8.22 -14.85
CA LYS A 192 -6.18 9.51 -15.25
C LYS A 192 -7.70 9.49 -15.10
N LEU A 193 -8.23 10.40 -14.29
CA LEU A 193 -9.67 10.58 -14.07
C LEU A 193 -10.24 11.65 -14.99
N HIS A 194 -9.51 12.75 -15.18
CA HIS A 194 -9.95 13.86 -16.01
C HIS A 194 -8.77 14.70 -16.50
N GLU A 195 -8.96 15.44 -17.60
CA GLU A 195 -7.98 16.39 -18.09
C GLU A 195 -8.64 17.54 -18.83
N GLY A 196 -7.97 18.69 -18.87
CA GLY A 196 -8.51 19.86 -19.57
C GLY A 196 -7.79 21.16 -19.24
N TRP A 197 -8.21 22.23 -19.90
CA TRP A 197 -7.64 23.56 -19.68
C TRP A 197 -8.27 24.24 -18.48
N LEU A 198 -7.43 24.72 -17.55
CA LEU A 198 -7.83 25.61 -16.47
C LEU A 198 -6.93 26.85 -16.48
N ARG A 199 -7.46 27.99 -16.02
CA ARG A 199 -6.63 29.13 -15.63
C ARG A 199 -6.33 28.98 -14.14
N LYS A 200 -5.07 28.92 -13.76
CA LYS A 200 -4.64 28.84 -12.35
C LYS A 200 -3.99 30.12 -11.87
N GLN A 201 -4.17 30.46 -10.61
CA GLN A 201 -3.42 31.54 -9.97
C GLN A 201 -2.00 31.07 -9.64
N GLY A 202 -0.99 31.90 -9.89
CA GLY A 202 0.38 31.66 -9.42
C GLY A 202 0.51 31.84 -7.90
N GLY A 203 1.42 31.08 -7.28
CA GLY A 203 1.65 31.12 -5.83
C GLY A 203 2.38 32.39 -5.39
N GLU A 204 3.62 32.58 -5.85
CA GLU A 204 4.43 33.77 -5.54
C GLU A 204 3.92 35.01 -6.27
N VAL A 205 3.77 34.89 -7.60
CA VAL A 205 3.19 35.94 -8.43
C VAL A 205 1.75 35.55 -8.74
N ARG A 206 0.78 36.28 -8.16
CA ARG A 206 -0.68 36.03 -8.27
C ARG A 206 -1.27 36.31 -9.67
N THR A 207 -0.53 35.95 -10.72
CA THR A 207 -0.98 36.03 -12.11
C THR A 207 -1.78 34.80 -12.49
N MET A 208 -2.82 34.99 -13.31
CA MET A 208 -3.60 33.90 -13.87
C MET A 208 -2.89 33.32 -15.10
N LYS A 209 -2.58 32.03 -15.08
CA LYS A 209 -1.90 31.33 -16.19
C LYS A 209 -2.76 30.17 -16.68
N ARG A 210 -2.95 30.09 -17.99
CA ARG A 210 -3.63 28.94 -18.63
C ARG A 210 -2.67 27.75 -18.63
N ARG A 211 -3.13 26.60 -18.11
CA ARG A 211 -2.36 25.35 -18.04
C ARG A 211 -3.27 24.15 -18.33
N PHE A 212 -2.72 23.16 -19.00
CA PHE A 212 -3.42 21.90 -19.22
C PHE A 212 -3.26 21.04 -17.97
N HIS A 213 -4.36 20.74 -17.28
CA HIS A 213 -4.37 19.98 -16.05
C HIS A 213 -4.74 18.54 -16.33
N VAL A 214 -4.12 17.62 -15.60
CA VAL A 214 -4.39 16.19 -15.61
C VAL A 214 -4.61 15.76 -14.17
N LEU A 215 -5.83 15.31 -13.89
CA LEU A 215 -6.24 14.75 -12.62
C LEU A 215 -6.02 13.24 -12.65
N THR A 216 -5.24 12.73 -11.71
CA THR A 216 -5.12 11.30 -11.43
C THR A 216 -5.81 10.95 -10.13
N ASN A 217 -5.86 9.65 -9.80
CA ASN A 217 -6.50 9.15 -8.60
C ASN A 217 -5.87 9.65 -7.27
N GLN A 218 -4.67 10.23 -7.30
CA GLN A 218 -4.00 10.74 -6.10
C GLN A 218 -3.44 12.17 -6.24
N ARG A 219 -3.28 12.70 -7.47
CA ARG A 219 -2.55 13.95 -7.70
C ARG A 219 -3.17 14.78 -8.81
N MET A 220 -2.94 16.09 -8.73
CA MET A 220 -3.16 17.01 -9.84
C MET A 220 -1.83 17.41 -10.45
N LYS A 221 -1.65 17.18 -11.75
CA LYS A 221 -0.49 17.61 -12.55
C LYS A 221 -0.92 18.72 -13.52
N TYR A 222 -0.05 19.67 -13.82
CA TYR A 222 -0.35 20.67 -14.86
C TYR A 222 0.86 21.03 -15.74
N PHE A 223 0.57 21.29 -17.01
CA PHE A 223 1.53 21.41 -18.11
C PHE A 223 1.33 22.72 -18.87
N ASP A 224 2.32 23.14 -19.64
CA ASP A 224 2.15 24.28 -20.56
C ASP A 224 1.18 24.00 -21.72
N LYS A 225 1.18 22.76 -22.22
CA LYS A 225 0.28 22.25 -23.26
C LYS A 225 0.01 20.75 -23.05
N PRO A 226 -0.98 20.14 -23.74
CA PRO A 226 -1.15 18.69 -23.74
C PRO A 226 0.15 17.99 -24.11
N ASN A 227 0.55 16.99 -23.31
CA ASN A 227 1.85 16.28 -23.44
C ASN A 227 3.08 17.20 -23.43
N GLY A 228 2.96 18.40 -22.85
CA GLY A 228 4.02 19.39 -22.76
C GLY A 228 4.93 19.22 -21.53
N LYS A 229 5.66 20.28 -21.18
CA LYS A 229 6.55 20.28 -20.02
C LYS A 229 5.72 20.40 -18.73
N LEU A 230 5.95 19.50 -17.78
CA LEU A 230 5.37 19.57 -16.44
C LEU A 230 5.76 20.91 -15.78
N LYS A 231 4.77 21.70 -15.37
CA LYS A 231 4.97 22.98 -14.66
C LYS A 231 4.67 22.89 -13.16
N GLY A 232 4.00 21.82 -12.73
CA GLY A 232 3.80 21.52 -11.32
C GLY A 232 2.92 20.30 -11.11
N SER A 233 3.01 19.76 -9.90
CA SER A 233 2.27 18.60 -9.44
C SER A 233 2.05 18.73 -7.94
N TYR A 234 0.87 18.39 -7.44
CA TYR A 234 0.55 18.39 -6.02
C TYR A 234 -0.32 17.20 -5.64
N SER A 235 -0.17 16.73 -4.39
CA SER A 235 -0.95 15.63 -3.83
C SER A 235 -2.38 16.07 -3.54
N LEU A 236 -3.34 15.18 -3.76
CA LEU A 236 -4.74 15.36 -3.39
C LEU A 236 -5.12 14.53 -2.16
N ILE A 237 -4.20 13.73 -1.63
CA ILE A 237 -4.43 12.95 -0.40
C ILE A 237 -4.73 13.94 0.74
N GLY A 238 -5.91 13.85 1.34
CA GLY A 238 -6.35 14.71 2.44
C GLY A 238 -6.71 16.14 2.02
N ALA A 239 -6.77 16.43 0.72
CA ALA A 239 -7.07 17.78 0.24
C ALA A 239 -8.55 18.16 0.49
N LYS A 240 -8.83 19.46 0.46
CA LYS A 240 -10.18 20.00 0.44
C LYS A 240 -10.42 20.71 -0.88
N VAL A 241 -11.62 20.57 -1.45
CA VAL A 241 -12.02 21.29 -2.66
C VAL A 241 -13.23 22.15 -2.35
N GLY A 242 -13.27 23.37 -2.87
CA GLY A 242 -14.37 24.29 -2.61
C GLY A 242 -14.50 25.39 -3.66
N GLU A 243 -15.55 26.18 -3.55
CA GLU A 243 -15.78 27.29 -4.46
C GLU A 243 -14.82 28.47 -4.18
N TRP A 244 -14.35 29.10 -5.26
CA TRP A 244 -13.53 30.31 -5.17
C TRP A 244 -14.28 31.46 -5.83
N THR A 245 -14.88 32.32 -5.01
CA THR A 245 -15.88 33.30 -5.46
C THR A 245 -15.28 34.54 -6.12
N LYS A 246 -13.97 34.75 -5.99
CA LYS A 246 -13.26 35.89 -6.61
C LYS A 246 -13.23 35.85 -8.14
N LYS A 247 -13.45 34.67 -8.74
CA LYS A 247 -13.49 34.51 -10.21
C LYS A 247 -14.74 33.73 -10.61
N PRO A 248 -15.37 34.10 -11.75
CA PRO A 248 -16.47 33.31 -12.28
C PRO A 248 -15.97 31.91 -12.62
N HIS A 249 -16.75 30.91 -12.23
CA HIS A 249 -16.42 29.48 -12.36
C HIS A 249 -15.10 29.11 -11.66
N GLY A 250 -14.79 29.83 -10.58
CA GLY A 250 -13.64 29.59 -9.72
C GLY A 250 -13.88 28.47 -8.72
N PHE A 251 -12.85 27.66 -8.51
CA PHE A 251 -12.76 26.70 -7.41
C PHE A 251 -11.33 26.68 -6.87
N PHE A 252 -11.14 26.19 -5.66
CA PHE A 252 -9.83 26.02 -5.07
C PHE A 252 -9.64 24.59 -4.56
N ILE A 253 -8.38 24.18 -4.48
CA ILE A 253 -7.94 22.95 -3.85
C ILE A 253 -6.96 23.33 -2.75
N GLU A 254 -7.31 23.07 -1.51
CA GLU A 254 -6.46 23.25 -0.34
C GLU A 254 -5.75 21.94 -0.02
N THR A 255 -4.43 21.95 -0.17
CA THR A 255 -3.53 20.88 0.28
C THR A 255 -2.91 21.27 1.62
N GLU A 256 -2.16 20.37 2.25
CA GLU A 256 -1.43 20.67 3.50
C GLU A 256 -0.53 21.91 3.38
N ASP A 257 0.15 22.06 2.24
CA ASP A 257 1.11 23.16 2.05
C ASP A 257 0.46 24.51 1.69
N ARG A 258 -0.61 24.51 0.89
CA ARG A 258 -1.22 25.73 0.34
C ARG A 258 -2.55 25.48 -0.37
N SER A 259 -3.24 26.58 -0.68
CA SER A 259 -4.38 26.60 -1.59
C SER A 259 -3.99 26.89 -3.05
N PHE A 260 -4.59 26.13 -3.96
CA PHE A 260 -4.48 26.28 -5.41
C PHE A 260 -5.80 26.78 -5.99
N CYS A 261 -5.82 28.03 -6.44
CA CYS A 261 -7.02 28.61 -7.06
C CYS A 261 -7.04 28.38 -8.58
N CYS A 262 -8.14 27.84 -9.07
CA CYS A 262 -8.38 27.50 -10.47
C CYS A 262 -9.67 28.18 -10.96
N GLN A 263 -9.72 28.50 -12.25
CA GLN A 263 -10.86 29.03 -12.95
C GLN A 263 -11.14 28.13 -14.16
N ALA A 264 -12.34 27.57 -14.19
CA ALA A 264 -12.85 26.79 -15.30
C ALA A 264 -13.38 27.68 -16.43
N THR A 265 -13.68 27.08 -17.58
CA THR A 265 -14.22 27.81 -18.75
C THR A 265 -15.71 28.07 -18.67
N SER A 266 -16.44 27.27 -17.89
CA SER A 266 -17.89 27.36 -17.68
C SER A 266 -18.25 26.79 -16.32
N GLU A 267 -19.49 27.02 -15.90
CA GLU A 267 -20.04 26.49 -14.66
C GLU A 267 -20.11 24.96 -14.67
N ASP A 268 -20.54 24.36 -15.77
CA ASP A 268 -20.57 22.89 -15.92
C ASP A 268 -19.17 22.30 -15.87
N SER A 269 -18.18 22.98 -16.45
CA SER A 269 -16.79 22.56 -16.35
C SER A 269 -16.28 22.66 -14.91
N ARG A 270 -16.62 23.71 -14.15
CA ARG A 270 -16.28 23.83 -12.72
C ARG A 270 -16.85 22.65 -11.93
N LYS A 271 -18.14 22.37 -12.08
CA LYS A 271 -18.83 21.26 -11.40
C LYS A 271 -18.17 19.92 -11.74
N LEU A 272 -17.95 19.64 -13.02
CA LEU A 272 -17.27 18.42 -13.45
C LEU A 272 -15.88 18.26 -12.82
N TRP A 273 -15.07 19.33 -12.77
CA TRP A 273 -13.77 19.28 -12.11
C TRP A 273 -13.89 18.98 -10.62
N MET A 274 -14.80 19.65 -9.91
CA MET A 274 -15.02 19.43 -8.48
C MET A 274 -15.55 18.02 -8.19
N ASP A 275 -16.52 17.54 -8.96
CA ASP A 275 -17.08 16.19 -8.83
C ASP A 275 -16.00 15.12 -9.03
N LYS A 276 -15.18 15.26 -10.09
CA LYS A 276 -14.06 14.33 -10.33
C LYS A 276 -12.98 14.38 -9.26
N ILE A 277 -12.77 15.52 -8.63
CA ILE A 277 -11.85 15.64 -7.49
C ILE A 277 -12.45 14.97 -6.25
N LEU A 278 -13.76 15.11 -6.01
CA LEU A 278 -14.47 14.48 -4.88
C LEU A 278 -14.64 12.96 -5.04
N GLU A 279 -14.61 12.43 -6.26
CA GLU A 279 -14.55 10.98 -6.51
C GLU A 279 -13.28 10.34 -5.89
N ILE A 280 -12.25 11.13 -5.60
CA ILE A 280 -11.05 10.67 -4.88
C ILE A 280 -11.41 10.58 -3.40
N GLY A 281 -11.58 9.36 -2.87
CA GLY A 281 -12.15 9.09 -1.54
C GLY A 281 -11.45 9.75 -0.33
N ASN A 282 -10.29 10.38 -0.51
CA ASN A 282 -9.56 11.11 0.53
C ASN A 282 -9.68 12.64 0.39
N VAL A 283 -10.50 13.15 -0.53
CA VAL A 283 -10.76 14.59 -0.72
C VAL A 283 -12.12 14.94 -0.14
N THR A 284 -12.20 16.05 0.59
CA THR A 284 -13.44 16.52 1.20
C THR A 284 -13.90 17.85 0.62
N LEU A 285 -15.21 18.10 0.65
CA LEU A 285 -15.77 19.40 0.27
C LEU A 285 -15.48 20.41 1.39
N SER A 286 -14.92 21.57 1.03
CA SER A 286 -14.77 22.69 1.95
C SER A 286 -16.13 23.26 2.33
N SER A 287 -16.35 23.47 3.62
CA SER A 287 -17.58 24.09 4.16
C SER A 287 -17.66 25.59 3.87
N SER A 288 -16.54 26.24 3.54
CA SER A 288 -16.47 27.68 3.33
C SER A 288 -15.87 28.01 1.97
N PRO A 289 -16.48 28.92 1.19
CA PRO A 289 -15.90 29.41 -0.05
C PRO A 289 -14.67 30.26 0.24
N LEU A 290 -13.67 30.19 -0.64
CA LEU A 290 -12.49 31.04 -0.55
C LEU A 290 -12.81 32.40 -1.18
N GLN A 291 -12.70 33.47 -0.39
CA GLN A 291 -13.04 34.84 -0.81
C GLN A 291 -11.80 35.69 -1.18
N GLN A 292 -10.59 35.20 -0.92
CA GLN A 292 -9.32 35.95 -1.12
C GLN A 292 -8.77 35.93 -2.54
#